data_AF-A0A960URT2-F1
#
_entry.id   AF-A0A960URT2-F1
#
_cell.length_a   1.000
_cell.length_b   1.000
_cell.length_c   1.000
_cell.angle_alpha   90.00
_cell.angle_beta   90.00
_cell.angle_gamma   90.00
#
_symmetry.space_group_name_H-M   'P 1'
#
loop_
_entity.id
_entity.type
_entity.pdbx_description
1 polymer ?
#
loop_
_entity_poly.entity_id
_entity_poly.type
_entity_poly.pdbx_seq_one_letter_code
_entity_poly.pdbx_strand_id
1 'polypeptide(L)'
;SGANGERIERSGCLINGSSLFLAGVDEAPGNRQWHLEKRDSTTAALDAGFGTSGVILENYTSGTDNITWLGFQGPSLLVAGDVSDGGGFTPWRLESRNLTTGALEWSVSGTPGYDTDLRTNATDGTHIYLGVSTDEFGDRGWRIERRRLSDGSQ
;
A
#
# COMPACT_ATOMS: atom_id res chain seq x y z
N SER A 1 25.21 -6.63 22.86
CA SER A 1 23.89 -7.25 23.14
C SER A 1 23.01 -6.97 21.95
N GLY A 2 22.66 -8.00 21.19
CA GLY A 2 21.93 -7.86 19.93
C GLY A 2 20.50 -7.38 20.16
N ALA A 3 20.17 -6.21 19.61
CA ALA A 3 18.79 -5.93 19.26
C ALA A 3 18.49 -6.76 18.01
N ASN A 4 17.62 -7.76 18.12
CA ASN A 4 16.92 -8.33 16.98
C ASN A 4 15.97 -7.24 16.47
N GLY A 5 16.54 -6.23 15.81
CA GLY A 5 15.85 -5.01 15.44
C GLY A 5 14.81 -5.30 14.39
N GLU A 6 13.55 -5.04 14.73
CA GLU A 6 12.46 -4.85 13.77
C GLU A 6 12.95 -3.82 12.74
N ARG A 7 13.18 -4.25 11.50
CA ARG A 7 13.54 -3.34 10.40
C ARG A 7 12.25 -2.89 9.76
N ILE A 8 11.91 -1.62 9.99
CA ILE A 8 10.82 -0.94 9.30
C ILE A 8 11.45 0.00 8.27
N GLU A 9 11.15 -0.18 6.99
CA GLU A 9 11.52 0.78 5.94
C GLU A 9 10.27 1.53 5.52
N ARG A 10 10.31 2.87 5.57
CA ARG A 10 9.16 3.72 5.22
C ARG A 10 9.35 4.26 3.81
N SER A 11 8.41 3.92 2.92
CA SER A 11 8.41 4.37 1.52
C SER A 11 7.39 5.49 1.27
N GLY A 12 6.38 5.64 2.15
CA GLY A 12 5.31 6.61 2.03
C GLY A 12 5.03 7.38 3.32
N CYS A 13 4.70 8.67 3.19
CA CYS A 13 4.29 9.54 4.28
C CYS A 13 3.23 10.53 3.78
N LEU A 14 2.12 10.66 4.50
CA LEU A 14 1.08 11.65 4.24
C LEU A 14 0.56 12.27 5.53
N ILE A 15 0.08 13.51 5.44
CA ILE A 15 -0.58 14.19 6.55
C ILE A 15 -1.99 14.59 6.12
N ASN A 16 -2.96 14.37 7.00
CA ASN A 16 -4.32 14.89 6.87
C ASN A 16 -4.79 15.46 8.23
N GLY A 17 -4.87 16.78 8.34
CA GLY A 17 -5.17 17.45 9.60
C GLY A 17 -4.15 17.07 10.68
N SER A 18 -4.63 16.57 11.82
CA SER A 18 -3.81 16.11 12.94
C SER A 18 -3.32 14.66 12.81
N SER A 19 -3.54 14.01 11.67
CA SER A 19 -3.13 12.63 11.43
C SER A 19 -1.94 12.56 10.47
N LEU A 20 -0.91 11.83 10.87
CA LEU A 20 0.27 11.44 10.10
C LEU A 20 0.15 9.96 9.74
N PHE A 21 0.13 9.64 8.47
CA PHE A 21 0.14 8.28 7.94
C PHE A 21 1.54 7.95 7.45
N LEU A 22 2.05 6.80 7.84
CA LEU A 22 3.36 6.31 7.42
C LEU A 22 3.22 4.89 6.91
N ALA A 23 3.86 4.59 5.79
CA ALA A 23 3.76 3.28 5.18
C ALA A 23 5.08 2.77 4.62
N GLY A 24 5.19 1.46 4.52
CA GLY A 24 6.28 0.76 3.87
C GLY A 24 6.27 -0.72 4.20
N VAL A 25 7.43 -1.24 4.60
CA VAL A 25 7.65 -2.67 4.86
C VAL A 25 8.12 -2.91 6.29
N ASP A 26 7.65 -4.00 6.87
CA ASP A 26 8.07 -4.52 8.18
C ASP A 26 8.52 -5.97 8.05
N GLU A 27 9.72 -6.26 8.54
CA GLU A 27 10.34 -7.58 8.47
C GLU A 27 10.03 -8.47 9.69
N ALA A 28 9.36 -8.00 10.73
CA ALA A 28 9.17 -8.75 11.97
C ALA A 28 7.94 -9.71 11.93
N PRO A 29 8.07 -11.02 12.23
CA PRO A 29 9.24 -11.73 12.78
C PRO A 29 10.08 -12.55 11.76
N GLY A 30 10.07 -12.18 10.48
CA GLY A 30 10.95 -12.79 9.46
C GLY A 30 10.40 -12.78 8.04
N ASN A 31 9.26 -12.12 7.81
CA ASN A 31 8.67 -11.98 6.48
C ASN A 31 8.29 -10.51 6.25
N ARG A 32 8.76 -9.96 5.12
CA ARG A 32 8.59 -8.56 4.75
C ARG A 32 7.16 -8.33 4.30
N GLN A 33 6.38 -7.69 5.17
CA GLN A 33 4.96 -7.47 5.01
C GLN A 33 4.63 -5.98 4.94
N TRP A 34 3.47 -5.62 4.39
CA TRP A 34 2.99 -4.25 4.40
C TRP A 34 2.87 -3.74 5.83
N HIS A 35 3.40 -2.55 6.08
CA HIS A 35 3.25 -1.83 7.33
C HIS A 35 2.66 -0.47 7.06
N LEU A 36 1.48 -0.21 7.61
CA LEU A 36 0.81 1.07 7.57
C LEU A 36 0.47 1.48 9.00
N GLU A 37 0.82 2.70 9.39
CA GLU A 37 0.47 3.22 10.70
C GLU A 37 -0.07 4.64 10.62
N LYS A 38 -0.91 4.98 11.60
CA LYS A 38 -1.47 6.30 11.79
C LYS A 38 -1.02 6.85 13.14
N ARG A 39 -0.52 8.07 13.11
CA ARG A 39 0.00 8.79 14.26
C ARG A 39 -0.65 10.15 14.39
N ASP A 40 -0.66 10.68 15.60
CA ASP A 40 -0.89 12.10 15.82
C ASP A 40 0.29 12.90 15.22
N SER A 41 -0.01 13.90 14.40
CA SER A 41 1.01 14.65 13.65
C SER A 41 1.84 15.60 14.52
N THR A 42 1.46 15.81 15.79
CA THR A 42 2.12 16.74 16.71
C THR A 42 2.98 16.00 17.73
N THR A 43 2.46 14.88 18.24
CA THR A 43 3.06 14.09 19.31
C THR A 43 3.72 12.81 18.80
N ALA A 44 3.48 12.43 17.54
CA ALA A 44 3.88 11.17 16.93
C ALA A 44 3.37 9.91 17.66
N ALA A 45 2.40 10.04 18.57
CA ALA A 45 1.76 8.93 19.25
C ALA A 45 0.90 8.12 18.27
N LEU A 46 0.86 6.80 18.40
CA LEU A 46 -0.01 5.92 17.61
C LEU A 46 -1.49 6.21 17.90
N ASP A 47 -2.31 6.28 16.84
CA ASP A 47 -3.76 6.40 16.97
C ASP A 47 -4.37 5.02 17.18
N ALA A 48 -4.68 4.68 18.43
CA ALA A 48 -5.22 3.36 18.79
C ALA A 48 -6.55 3.00 18.11
N GLY A 49 -7.26 3.96 17.52
CA GLY A 49 -8.48 3.71 16.74
C GLY A 49 -8.23 3.19 15.32
N PHE A 50 -6.99 3.18 14.86
CA PHE A 50 -6.60 2.75 13.52
C PHE A 50 -5.95 1.36 13.56
N GLY A 51 -6.47 0.41 12.77
CA GLY A 51 -5.94 -0.96 12.74
C GLY A 51 -5.87 -1.59 14.14
N THR A 52 -4.76 -2.28 14.41
CA THR A 52 -4.43 -2.80 15.74
C THR A 52 -3.47 -1.82 16.43
N SER A 53 -3.97 -1.05 17.40
CA SER A 53 -3.17 -0.10 18.19
C SER A 53 -2.39 0.93 17.35
N GLY A 54 -2.99 1.39 16.25
CA GLY A 54 -2.40 2.37 15.34
C GLY A 54 -1.65 1.78 14.16
N VAL A 55 -1.60 0.45 14.04
CA VAL A 55 -0.81 -0.25 13.02
C VAL A 55 -1.65 -1.28 12.27
N ILE A 56 -1.44 -1.36 10.96
CA ILE A 56 -1.93 -2.41 10.08
C ILE A 56 -0.72 -3.11 9.50
N LEU A 57 -0.66 -4.42 9.74
CA LEU A 57 0.33 -5.33 9.17
C LEU A 57 -0.41 -6.30 8.25
N GLU A 58 0.04 -6.41 7.00
CA GLU A 58 -0.55 -7.32 6.04
C GLU A 58 0.49 -8.09 5.27
N ASN A 59 0.38 -9.40 5.42
CA ASN A 59 1.29 -10.37 4.86
C ASN A 59 0.53 -11.23 3.87
N TYR A 60 0.78 -11.03 2.59
CA TYR A 60 0.04 -11.70 1.53
C TYR A 60 0.69 -13.02 1.15
N THR A 61 2.03 -13.06 1.11
CA THR A 61 2.78 -14.28 0.79
C THR A 61 4.11 -14.34 1.56
N SER A 62 4.85 -15.43 1.40
CA SER A 62 6.20 -15.57 1.96
C SER A 62 7.26 -14.69 1.27
N GLY A 63 6.90 -13.96 0.22
CA GLY A 63 7.82 -13.02 -0.41
C GLY A 63 7.69 -11.61 0.16
N THR A 64 8.27 -10.64 -0.54
CA THR A 64 8.34 -9.27 -0.03
C THR A 64 7.16 -8.45 -0.49
N ASP A 65 6.41 -7.96 0.47
CA ASP A 65 5.33 -7.01 0.26
C ASP A 65 5.83 -5.62 0.72
N ASN A 66 5.58 -4.57 -0.07
CA ASN A 66 5.96 -3.20 0.28
C ASN A 66 4.90 -2.20 -0.15
N ILE A 67 4.46 -1.34 0.77
CA ILE A 67 3.64 -0.17 0.40
C ILE A 67 4.55 0.88 -0.20
N THR A 68 4.29 1.30 -1.44
CA THR A 68 5.10 2.29 -2.17
C THR A 68 4.40 3.63 -2.32
N TRP A 69 3.09 3.68 -2.08
CA TRP A 69 2.31 4.89 -2.27
C TRP A 69 1.11 4.99 -1.32
N LEU A 70 0.79 6.22 -0.94
CA LEU A 70 -0.41 6.58 -0.22
C LEU A 70 -1.10 7.75 -0.93
N GLY A 71 -2.43 7.84 -0.82
CA GLY A 71 -3.22 8.99 -1.24
C GLY A 71 -4.56 9.09 -0.52
N PHE A 72 -5.38 10.09 -0.87
CA PHE A 72 -6.69 10.30 -0.27
C PHE A 72 -7.79 10.37 -1.32
N GLN A 73 -8.97 9.90 -0.94
CA GLN A 73 -10.21 10.05 -1.67
C GLN A 73 -11.34 10.30 -0.67
N GLY A 74 -11.68 11.56 -0.44
CA GLY A 74 -12.72 11.91 0.53
C GLY A 74 -12.43 11.29 1.90
N PRO A 75 -13.32 10.43 2.44
CA PRO A 75 -13.13 9.77 3.74
C PRO A 75 -12.23 8.52 3.69
N SER A 76 -11.60 8.24 2.55
CA SER A 76 -10.79 7.04 2.35
C SER A 76 -9.31 7.37 2.17
N LEU A 77 -8.47 6.53 2.78
CA LEU A 77 -7.03 6.43 2.53
C LEU A 77 -6.81 5.40 1.42
N LEU A 78 -6.18 5.82 0.33
CA LEU A 78 -5.73 4.91 -0.71
C LEU A 78 -4.32 4.43 -0.40
N VAL A 79 -4.10 3.14 -0.51
CA VAL A 79 -2.83 2.48 -0.20
C VAL A 79 -2.44 1.61 -1.39
N ALA A 80 -1.25 1.81 -1.93
CA ALA A 80 -0.78 1.00 -3.04
C ALA A 80 0.66 0.54 -2.84
N GLY A 81 0.96 -0.63 -3.37
CA GLY A 81 2.25 -1.26 -3.20
C GLY A 81 2.37 -2.54 -4.00
N ASP A 82 3.48 -3.21 -3.78
CA ASP A 82 3.76 -4.49 -4.42
C ASP A 82 3.46 -5.61 -3.44
N VAL A 83 2.88 -6.69 -3.96
CA VAL A 83 2.60 -7.91 -3.23
C VAL A 83 3.29 -9.04 -3.97
N SER A 84 4.27 -9.67 -3.33
CA SER A 84 4.91 -10.85 -3.93
C SER A 84 3.88 -11.97 -4.06
N ASP A 85 3.91 -12.73 -5.16
CA ASP A 85 3.06 -13.92 -5.33
C ASP A 85 3.75 -15.22 -4.84
N GLY A 86 5.02 -15.13 -4.43
CA GLY A 86 5.85 -16.27 -4.02
C GLY A 86 6.39 -17.10 -5.19
N GLY A 87 5.96 -16.81 -6.42
CA GLY A 87 6.40 -17.41 -7.68
C GLY A 87 7.45 -16.59 -8.42
N GLY A 88 7.93 -15.49 -7.83
CA GLY A 88 8.92 -14.60 -8.42
C GLY A 88 8.32 -13.37 -9.12
N PHE A 89 7.00 -13.19 -9.05
CA PHE A 89 6.33 -11.96 -9.48
C PHE A 89 5.91 -11.13 -8.27
N THR A 90 5.77 -9.83 -8.49
CA THR A 90 5.44 -8.86 -7.44
C THR A 90 4.26 -7.99 -7.85
N PRO A 91 3.11 -8.55 -8.25
CA PRO A 91 1.99 -7.76 -8.75
C PRO A 91 1.62 -6.62 -7.81
N TRP A 92 1.29 -5.49 -8.42
CA TRP A 92 0.79 -4.34 -7.68
C TRP A 92 -0.55 -4.67 -6.99
N ARG A 93 -0.81 -3.99 -5.88
CA ARG A 93 -2.07 -3.99 -5.16
C ARG A 93 -2.44 -2.55 -4.81
N LEU A 94 -3.72 -2.24 -4.93
CA LEU A 94 -4.34 -0.98 -4.53
C LEU A 94 -5.51 -1.27 -3.59
N GLU A 95 -5.62 -0.49 -2.53
CA GLU A 95 -6.67 -0.60 -1.54
C GLU A 95 -7.27 0.77 -1.24
N SER A 96 -8.58 0.78 -0.98
CA SER A 96 -9.23 1.85 -0.25
C SER A 96 -9.50 1.40 1.16
N ARG A 97 -9.07 2.21 2.12
CA ARG A 97 -9.25 1.98 3.54
C ARG A 97 -9.97 3.16 4.17
N ASN A 98 -10.82 2.88 5.15
CA ASN A 98 -11.44 3.92 5.94
C ASN A 98 -10.36 4.79 6.61
N LEU A 99 -10.39 6.11 6.41
CA LEU A 99 -9.36 7.02 6.90
C LEU A 99 -9.26 7.06 8.45
N THR A 100 -10.36 6.76 9.15
CA THR A 100 -10.40 6.78 10.61
C THR A 100 -9.93 5.47 11.20
N THR A 101 -10.50 4.34 10.74
CA THR A 101 -10.29 3.02 11.36
C THR A 101 -9.26 2.17 10.63
N GLY A 102 -8.93 2.50 9.39
CA GLY A 102 -8.07 1.70 8.52
C GLY A 102 -8.70 0.41 8.00
N ALA A 103 -10.01 0.20 8.25
CA ALA A 103 -10.75 -0.93 7.73
C ALA A 103 -10.74 -0.95 6.19
N LEU A 104 -10.49 -2.11 5.60
CA LEU A 104 -10.49 -2.28 4.14
C LEU A 104 -11.91 -2.12 3.59
N GLU A 105 -12.06 -1.24 2.60
CA GLU A 105 -13.34 -0.96 1.92
C GLU A 105 -13.40 -1.72 0.58
N TRP A 106 -12.35 -1.63 -0.21
CA TRP A 106 -12.17 -2.41 -1.43
C TRP A 106 -10.69 -2.57 -1.77
N SER A 107 -10.37 -3.58 -2.59
CA SER A 107 -9.02 -3.76 -3.13
C SER A 107 -9.06 -4.28 -4.55
N VAL A 108 -8.06 -3.89 -5.35
CA VAL A 108 -7.80 -4.42 -6.68
C VAL A 108 -6.31 -4.73 -6.82
N SER A 109 -5.99 -5.76 -7.60
CA SER A 109 -4.61 -6.23 -7.80
C SER A 109 -4.32 -6.38 -9.29
N GLY A 110 -3.04 -6.26 -9.62
CA GLY A 110 -2.51 -6.63 -10.93
C GLY A 110 -2.60 -8.12 -11.19
N THR A 111 -2.51 -8.50 -12.47
CA THR A 111 -2.51 -9.91 -12.87
C THR A 111 -1.12 -10.51 -12.59
N PRO A 112 -1.01 -11.55 -11.74
CA PRO A 112 0.27 -12.23 -11.51
C PRO A 112 0.87 -12.75 -12.80
N GLY A 113 2.20 -12.66 -12.95
CA GLY A 113 2.90 -13.09 -14.16
C GLY A 113 2.86 -12.11 -15.34
N TYR A 114 2.13 -11.00 -15.22
CA TYR A 114 2.02 -9.97 -16.26
C TYR A 114 2.28 -8.58 -15.70
N ASP A 115 1.62 -8.20 -14.61
CA ASP A 115 1.79 -6.89 -14.01
C ASP A 115 2.88 -6.98 -12.94
N THR A 116 3.86 -6.08 -13.00
CA THR A 116 4.94 -6.04 -12.03
C THR A 116 4.67 -4.94 -11.03
N ASP A 117 4.90 -3.68 -11.36
CA ASP A 117 4.93 -2.61 -10.35
C ASP A 117 3.94 -1.50 -10.66
N LEU A 118 3.44 -0.87 -9.60
CA LEU A 118 2.79 0.44 -9.71
C LEU A 118 3.85 1.55 -9.76
N ARG A 119 4.00 2.21 -10.91
CA ARG A 119 5.05 3.23 -11.12
C ARG A 119 4.62 4.64 -10.76
N THR A 120 3.37 4.96 -11.01
CA THR A 120 2.82 6.28 -10.75
C THR A 120 1.32 6.17 -10.56
N ASN A 121 0.74 7.17 -9.93
CA ASN A 121 -0.68 7.35 -9.93
C ASN A 121 -1.07 8.82 -9.86
N ALA A 122 -2.31 9.11 -10.25
CA ALA A 122 -2.94 10.41 -10.11
C ALA A 122 -4.44 10.21 -9.93
N THR A 123 -5.13 11.17 -9.31
CA THR A 123 -6.59 11.16 -9.18
C THR A 123 -7.19 12.41 -9.82
N ASP A 124 -8.40 12.28 -10.37
CA ASP A 124 -9.21 13.41 -10.87
C ASP A 124 -10.42 13.73 -9.97
N GLY A 125 -10.50 13.08 -8.82
CA GLY A 125 -11.64 13.15 -7.88
C GLY A 125 -12.72 12.11 -8.13
N THR A 126 -12.73 11.44 -9.29
CA THR A 126 -13.68 10.34 -9.62
C THR A 126 -12.99 9.05 -10.06
N HIS A 127 -11.78 9.18 -10.61
CA HIS A 127 -10.96 8.07 -11.07
C HIS A 127 -9.53 8.18 -10.52
N ILE A 128 -8.91 7.02 -10.41
CA ILE A 128 -7.48 6.87 -10.23
C ILE A 128 -6.88 6.37 -11.54
N TYR A 129 -5.75 6.97 -11.93
CA TYR A 129 -4.96 6.59 -13.08
C TYR A 129 -3.71 5.91 -12.55
N LEU A 130 -3.46 4.67 -12.94
CA LEU A 130 -2.35 3.86 -12.48
C LEU A 130 -1.38 3.65 -13.65
N GLY A 131 -0.13 4.07 -13.51
CA GLY A 131 0.94 3.65 -14.41
C GLY A 131 1.47 2.30 -13.96
N VAL A 132 1.17 1.27 -14.74
CA VAL A 132 1.49 -0.12 -14.43
C VAL A 132 2.62 -0.58 -15.34
N SER A 133 3.68 -1.12 -14.76
CA SER A 133 4.70 -1.88 -15.50
C SER A 133 4.20 -3.27 -15.80
N THR A 134 4.47 -3.75 -17.02
CA THR A 134 4.10 -5.10 -17.46
C THR A 134 5.35 -5.87 -17.88
N ASP A 135 5.37 -7.17 -17.64
CA ASP A 135 6.37 -8.12 -18.14
C ASP A 135 5.63 -9.33 -18.72
N GLU A 136 5.36 -9.28 -20.02
CA GLU A 136 4.71 -10.39 -20.74
C GLU A 136 5.79 -11.34 -21.26
N PHE A 137 6.29 -12.20 -20.38
CA PHE A 137 7.30 -13.21 -20.68
C PHE A 137 8.62 -12.64 -21.25
N GLY A 138 9.10 -11.53 -20.70
CA GLY A 138 10.33 -10.86 -21.11
C GLY A 138 10.11 -9.64 -21.99
N ASP A 139 8.87 -9.39 -22.44
CA ASP A 139 8.51 -8.13 -23.09
C ASP A 139 8.06 -7.10 -22.04
N ARG A 140 8.96 -6.16 -21.73
CA ARG A 140 8.73 -5.13 -20.72
C ARG A 140 7.97 -3.96 -21.33
N GLY A 141 6.77 -3.72 -20.82
CA GLY A 141 5.89 -2.65 -21.24
C GLY A 141 5.44 -1.76 -20.08
N TRP A 142 4.60 -0.80 -20.43
CA TRP A 142 3.83 -0.02 -19.47
C TRP A 142 2.45 0.29 -20.04
N ARG A 143 1.44 0.37 -19.17
CA ARG A 143 0.09 0.83 -19.52
C ARG A 143 -0.45 1.79 -18.48
N ILE A 144 -1.48 2.54 -18.85
CA ILE A 144 -2.27 3.34 -17.92
C ILE A 144 -3.61 2.66 -17.71
N GLU A 145 -3.91 2.31 -16.46
CA GLU A 145 -5.23 1.88 -16.07
C GLU A 145 -6.00 3.05 -15.47
N ARG A 146 -7.18 3.34 -16.02
CA ARG A 146 -8.13 4.25 -15.37
C ARG A 146 -9.14 3.38 -14.63
N ARG A 147 -9.30 3.65 -13.33
CA ARG A 147 -10.25 2.92 -12.47
C ARG A 147 -11.10 3.90 -11.68
N ARG A 148 -12.35 3.54 -11.40
CA ARG A 148 -13.25 4.30 -10.55
C ARG A 148 -12.72 4.31 -9.12
N LEU A 149 -12.77 5.49 -8.51
CA LEU A 149 -12.40 5.67 -7.12
C LEU A 149 -13.43 5.03 -6.16
N SER A 150 -14.69 4.89 -6.56
CA SER A 150 -15.73 4.33 -5.69
C SER A 150 -15.54 2.84 -5.36
N ASP A 151 -14.94 2.08 -6.27
CA ASP A 151 -14.90 0.60 -6.17
C ASP A 151 -13.70 -0.06 -6.88
N GLY A 152 -12.80 0.71 -7.50
CA GLY A 152 -11.64 0.19 -8.22
C GLY A 152 -11.94 -0.46 -9.58
N SER A 153 -13.19 -0.44 -10.06
CA SER A 153 -13.58 -1.00 -11.37
C SER A 153 -13.04 -0.16 -12.54
N GLN A 154 -12.80 -0.77 -13.70
CA GLN A 154 -12.32 -0.08 -14.92
C GLN A 154 -13.44 0.69 -15.64
#